data_AF-A0A423NNC6-F1
#
_entry.id   AF-A0A423NNC6-F1
#
_cell.length_a   1.000
_cell.length_b   1.000
_cell.length_c   1.000
_cell.angle_alpha   90.00
_cell.angle_beta   90.00
_cell.angle_gamma   90.00
#
_symmetry.space_group_name_H-M   'P 1'
#
loop_
_entity.id
_entity.type
_entity.pdbx_description
1 polymer ?
#
loop_
_entity_poly.entity_id
_entity_poly.type
_entity_poly.pdbx_seq_one_letter_code
_entity_poly.pdbx_strand_id
1 'polypeptide(L)'
;MDGDLIQGAVLAVGNLCLWIGSKGFSLGRWDDRAQTLWAFVFSLMLGLFACYLATNDKLHGWLRRRNVTKQSSYPSEWFCAFAQFDRFITLHLHDERRVFGWPVEWPSESSCGQFVMQNPRWVNEDGKSTPFGAEILLIDSAQVKWVEFSPISEGSS
;
A
#
# COMPACT_ATOMS: atom_id res chain seq x y z
N MET A 1 -1.89 25.55 -20.07
CA MET A 1 -3.02 26.17 -19.32
C MET A 1 -2.62 26.23 -17.85
N ASP A 2 -1.43 26.78 -17.55
CA ASP A 2 -0.74 26.51 -16.27
C ASP A 2 -0.41 27.79 -15.49
N GLY A 3 -0.72 28.97 -16.06
CA GLY A 3 -0.55 30.27 -15.40
C GLY A 3 -1.72 30.68 -14.52
N ASP A 4 -2.94 30.24 -14.85
CA ASP A 4 -4.18 30.76 -14.27
C ASP A 4 -4.42 30.25 -12.83
N LEU A 5 -4.00 29.01 -12.53
CA LEU A 5 -4.13 28.44 -11.18
C LEU A 5 -3.21 29.15 -10.18
N ILE A 6 -1.99 29.48 -10.61
CA ILE A 6 -0.99 30.13 -9.76
C ILE A 6 -1.45 31.57 -9.47
N GLN A 7 -1.95 32.28 -10.48
CA GLN A 7 -2.49 33.62 -10.32
C GLN A 7 -3.74 33.63 -9.40
N GLY A 8 -4.63 32.64 -9.53
CA GLY A 8 -5.80 32.50 -8.66
C GLY A 8 -5.44 32.25 -7.20
N ALA A 9 -4.46 31.39 -6.93
CA ALA A 9 -3.97 31.12 -5.57
C ALA A 9 -3.31 32.36 -4.94
N VAL A 10 -2.52 33.10 -5.72
CA VAL A 10 -1.87 34.35 -5.26
C VAL A 10 -2.91 35.42 -4.91
N LEU A 11 -3.97 35.56 -5.70
CA LEU A 11 -5.08 36.48 -5.42
C LEU A 11 -5.85 36.11 -4.15
N ALA A 12 -6.09 34.81 -3.93
CA ALA A 12 -6.78 34.33 -2.73
C ALA A 12 -5.96 34.59 -1.46
N VAL A 13 -4.64 34.33 -1.51
CA VAL A 13 -3.72 34.61 -0.39
C VAL A 13 -3.61 36.11 -0.14
N GLY A 14 -3.51 36.93 -1.19
CA GLY A 14 -3.49 38.40 -1.07
C GLY A 14 -4.72 38.95 -0.37
N ASN A 15 -5.92 38.48 -0.75
CA ASN A 15 -7.17 38.88 -0.10
C ASN A 15 -7.25 38.42 1.37
N LEU A 16 -6.73 37.23 1.69
CA LEU A 16 -6.68 36.73 3.06
C LEU A 16 -5.73 37.57 3.93
N CYS A 17 -4.56 37.94 3.40
CA CYS A 17 -3.61 38.80 4.08
C CYS A 17 -4.17 40.22 4.32
N LEU A 18 -4.88 40.79 3.35
CA LEU A 18 -5.55 42.08 3.51
C LEU A 18 -6.70 42.02 4.53
N TRP A 19 -7.42 40.90 4.59
CA TRP A 19 -8.48 40.66 5.58
C TRP A 19 -7.92 40.44 7.00
N ILE A 20 -6.76 39.79 7.13
CA ILE A 20 -6.05 39.67 8.42
C ILE A 20 -5.47 41.03 8.83
N GLY A 21 -4.97 41.81 7.86
CA GLY A 21 -4.47 43.17 8.08
C GLY A 21 -5.55 44.15 8.56
N SER A 22 -6.79 44.00 8.10
CA SER A 22 -7.93 44.82 8.55
C SER A 22 -8.40 44.48 9.97
N LYS A 23 -7.99 43.32 10.52
CA LYS A 23 -8.28 42.90 11.90
C LYS A 23 -7.21 43.25 12.94
N GLY A 24 -6.18 44.04 12.59
CA GLY A 24 -5.39 44.79 13.57
C GLY A 24 -3.87 44.60 13.53
N PHE A 25 -3.30 43.87 12.58
CA PHE A 25 -1.85 43.80 12.38
C PHE A 25 -1.47 44.09 10.93
N SER A 26 -1.07 45.33 10.67
CA SER A 26 -0.48 45.76 9.40
C SER A 26 1.03 45.84 9.55
N LEU A 27 1.76 44.93 8.91
CA LEU A 27 3.23 44.88 8.95
C LEU A 27 3.89 45.73 7.83
N GLY A 28 3.14 46.57 7.12
CA GLY A 28 3.66 47.49 6.11
C GLY A 28 2.86 47.51 4.80
N ARG A 29 3.22 48.41 3.88
CA ARG A 29 2.58 48.53 2.55
C ARG A 29 2.92 47.29 1.71
N TRP A 30 1.89 46.64 1.19
CA TRP A 30 2.04 45.59 0.19
C TRP A 30 2.45 46.23 -1.14
N ASP A 31 3.75 46.19 -1.43
CA ASP A 31 4.36 46.72 -2.66
C ASP A 31 4.74 45.55 -3.60
N ASP A 32 4.95 45.79 -4.89
CA ASP A 32 5.20 44.76 -5.91
C ASP A 32 6.43 43.89 -5.57
N ARG A 33 7.40 44.49 -4.88
CA ARG A 33 8.58 43.79 -4.35
C ARG A 33 8.23 42.79 -3.26
N ALA A 34 7.30 43.13 -2.37
CA ALA A 34 6.83 42.23 -1.32
C ALA A 34 6.04 41.07 -1.93
N GLN A 35 5.20 41.33 -2.94
CA GLN A 35 4.46 40.30 -3.65
C GLN A 35 5.39 39.29 -4.34
N THR A 36 6.45 39.77 -5.00
CA THR A 36 7.41 38.91 -5.70
C THR A 36 8.21 38.05 -4.72
N LEU A 37 8.65 38.64 -3.61
CA LEU A 37 9.40 37.93 -2.57
C LEU A 37 8.55 36.84 -1.89
N TRP A 38 7.30 37.16 -1.57
CA TRP A 38 6.37 36.18 -1.01
C TRP A 38 6.02 35.08 -2.01
N ALA A 39 5.79 35.40 -3.29
CA ALA A 39 5.54 34.39 -4.33
C ALA A 39 6.71 33.40 -4.45
N PHE A 40 7.96 33.90 -4.38
CA PHE A 40 9.15 33.04 -4.38
C PHE A 40 9.20 32.14 -3.13
N VAL A 41 8.97 32.70 -1.94
CA VAL A 41 8.94 31.93 -0.68
C VAL A 41 7.86 30.86 -0.70
N PHE A 42 6.65 31.18 -1.19
CA PHE A 42 5.57 30.20 -1.33
C PHE A 42 5.90 29.11 -2.34
N SER A 43 6.48 29.47 -3.49
CA SER A 43 6.92 28.50 -4.49
C SER A 43 7.99 27.55 -3.95
N LEU A 44 8.97 28.08 -3.22
CA LEU A 44 10.03 27.29 -2.59
C LEU A 44 9.46 26.36 -1.50
N MET A 45 8.58 26.88 -0.64
CA MET A 45 7.89 26.09 0.39
C MET A 45 7.04 24.98 -0.24
N LEU A 46 6.32 25.27 -1.32
CA LEU A 46 5.48 24.29 -2.02
C LEU A 46 6.33 23.21 -2.70
N GLY A 47 7.45 23.59 -3.33
CA GLY A 47 8.41 22.65 -3.90
C GLY A 47 9.04 21.75 -2.84
N LEU A 48 9.49 22.32 -1.71
CA LEU A 48 10.02 21.56 -0.58
C LEU A 48 8.95 20.65 0.05
N PHE A 49 7.71 21.13 0.14
CA PHE A 49 6.59 20.34 0.64
C PHE A 49 6.28 19.16 -0.31
N ALA A 50 6.28 19.38 -1.63
CA ALA A 50 6.11 18.33 -2.61
C ALA A 50 7.25 17.29 -2.55
N CYS A 51 8.51 17.73 -2.43
CA CYS A 51 9.64 16.83 -2.25
C CYS A 51 9.57 16.06 -0.92
N TYR A 52 9.16 16.73 0.16
CA TYR A 52 8.97 16.10 1.47
C TYR A 52 7.85 15.03 1.42
N LEU A 53 6.75 15.34 0.73
CA LEU A 53 5.64 14.43 0.48
C LEU A 53 6.04 13.24 -0.40
N ALA A 54 6.86 13.47 -1.43
CA ALA A 54 7.36 12.41 -2.31
C ALA A 54 8.40 11.50 -1.62
N THR A 55 9.18 12.05 -0.68
CA THR A 55 10.22 11.29 0.04
C THR A 55 9.67 10.60 1.29
N ASN A 56 8.54 11.06 1.84
CA ASN A 56 7.85 10.33 2.90
C ASN A 56 6.98 9.22 2.31
N ASP A 57 7.45 7.98 2.43
CA ASP A 57 6.65 6.74 2.25
C ASP A 57 5.33 6.74 3.06
N LYS A 58 5.18 7.68 4.01
CA LYS A 58 3.96 7.91 4.79
C LYS A 58 2.78 8.45 3.97
N LEU A 59 3.01 9.11 2.83
CA LEU A 59 1.92 9.60 1.97
C LEU A 59 1.26 8.43 1.22
N HIS A 60 2.06 7.50 0.70
CA HIS A 60 1.58 6.20 0.22
C HIS A 60 0.81 5.45 1.32
N GLY A 61 1.31 5.47 2.57
CA GLY A 61 0.62 4.89 3.73
C GLY A 61 -0.65 5.64 4.20
N TRP A 62 -0.81 6.92 3.85
CA TRP A 62 -2.01 7.73 4.17
C TRP A 62 -3.07 7.59 3.07
N LEU A 63 -2.67 7.60 1.79
CA LEU A 63 -3.56 7.31 0.66
C LEU A 63 -4.20 5.92 0.80
N ARG A 64 -3.42 4.93 1.30
CA ARG A 64 -3.89 3.57 1.60
C ARG A 64 -4.97 3.50 2.70
N ARG A 65 -5.11 4.53 3.55
CA ARG A 65 -6.07 4.54 4.67
C ARG A 65 -7.41 5.23 4.35
N ARG A 66 -7.53 5.96 3.25
CA ARG A 66 -8.81 6.56 2.82
C ARG A 66 -9.57 5.60 1.90
N ASN A 67 -10.27 4.69 2.57
CA ASN A 67 -11.16 3.65 2.06
C ASN A 67 -12.37 4.22 1.27
N VAL A 68 -12.20 4.62 0.01
CA VAL A 68 -13.29 5.20 -0.83
C VAL A 68 -13.61 4.39 -2.10
N THR A 69 -12.94 3.26 -2.35
CA THR A 69 -13.37 2.36 -3.42
C THR A 69 -13.29 0.91 -2.97
N LYS A 70 -14.43 0.20 -3.05
CA LYS A 70 -14.57 -1.26 -2.85
C LYS A 70 -13.81 -2.12 -3.88
N GLN A 71 -12.96 -1.51 -4.70
CA GLN A 71 -12.02 -2.19 -5.59
C GLN A 71 -10.65 -2.14 -4.92
N SER A 72 -10.26 -3.28 -4.35
CA SER A 72 -9.09 -3.47 -3.48
C SER A 72 -7.83 -2.82 -4.06
N SER A 73 -7.19 -1.92 -3.30
CA SER A 73 -5.89 -1.31 -3.61
C SER A 73 -4.70 -2.27 -3.41
N TYR A 74 -4.94 -3.57 -3.35
CA TYR A 74 -3.89 -4.58 -3.34
C TYR A 74 -3.41 -4.84 -4.77
N PRO A 75 -2.10 -5.08 -4.98
CA PRO A 75 -1.51 -5.23 -6.32
C PRO A 75 -2.16 -6.36 -7.13
N SER A 76 -2.77 -7.34 -6.47
CA SER A 76 -3.54 -8.41 -7.09
C SER A 76 -4.64 -8.93 -6.14
N GLU A 77 -5.65 -9.59 -6.69
CA GLU A 77 -6.66 -10.33 -5.89
C GLU A 77 -6.00 -11.44 -5.06
N TRP A 78 -4.91 -12.02 -5.58
CA TRP A 78 -4.06 -12.97 -4.87
C TRP A 78 -3.50 -12.35 -3.58
N PHE A 79 -2.81 -11.22 -3.69
CA PHE A 79 -2.28 -10.49 -2.54
C PHE A 79 -3.39 -10.21 -1.51
N CYS A 80 -4.56 -9.76 -1.99
CA CYS A 80 -5.70 -9.48 -1.12
C CYS A 80 -6.14 -10.73 -0.33
N ALA A 81 -6.26 -11.89 -0.99
CA ALA A 81 -6.67 -13.13 -0.35
C ALA A 81 -5.68 -13.53 0.77
N PHE A 82 -4.39 -13.54 0.49
CA PHE A 82 -3.38 -13.88 1.49
C PHE A 82 -3.27 -12.86 2.62
N ALA A 83 -3.47 -11.57 2.32
CA ALA A 83 -3.48 -10.52 3.35
C ALA A 83 -4.74 -10.58 4.24
N GLN A 84 -5.85 -11.10 3.73
CA GLN A 84 -7.12 -11.23 4.47
C GLN A 84 -7.21 -12.52 5.28
N PHE A 85 -6.59 -13.60 4.81
CA PHE A 85 -6.71 -14.94 5.40
C PHE A 85 -5.36 -15.45 5.91
N ASP A 86 -5.01 -15.05 7.14
CA ASP A 86 -3.82 -15.53 7.85
C ASP A 86 -4.08 -16.93 8.44
N ARG A 87 -3.90 -17.97 7.64
CA ARG A 87 -4.22 -19.36 7.99
C ARG A 87 -3.26 -20.34 7.32
N PHE A 88 -3.29 -21.59 7.79
CA PHE A 88 -2.68 -22.70 7.07
C PHE A 88 -3.31 -22.84 5.68
N ILE A 89 -2.47 -23.16 4.70
CA ILE A 89 -2.89 -23.34 3.32
C ILE A 89 -2.48 -24.70 2.78
N THR A 90 -3.18 -25.13 1.74
CA THR A 90 -2.79 -26.25 0.89
C THR A 90 -2.48 -25.73 -0.50
N LEU A 91 -1.24 -25.92 -0.94
CA LEU A 91 -0.80 -25.67 -2.31
C LEU A 91 -1.13 -26.89 -3.16
N HIS A 92 -1.90 -26.70 -4.23
CA HIS A 92 -2.12 -27.72 -5.24
C HIS A 92 -1.15 -27.50 -6.39
N LEU A 93 -0.30 -28.48 -6.67
CA LEU A 93 0.73 -28.38 -7.69
C LEU A 93 0.21 -28.87 -9.04
N HIS A 94 0.86 -28.45 -10.12
CA HIS A 94 0.51 -28.89 -11.48
C HIS A 94 0.71 -30.39 -11.72
N ASP A 95 1.49 -31.07 -10.89
CA ASP A 95 1.71 -32.51 -10.93
C ASP A 95 0.73 -33.31 -10.06
N GLU A 96 -0.40 -32.69 -9.69
CA GLU A 96 -1.47 -33.25 -8.86
C GLU A 96 -1.05 -33.56 -7.40
N ARG A 97 0.18 -33.22 -6.98
CA ARG A 97 0.58 -33.29 -5.58
C ARG A 97 0.04 -32.09 -4.79
N ARG A 98 -0.10 -32.29 -3.48
CA ARG A 98 -0.63 -31.28 -2.55
C ARG A 98 0.29 -31.10 -1.35
N VAL A 99 0.61 -29.86 -1.02
CA VAL A 99 1.46 -29.50 0.12
C VAL A 99 0.69 -28.62 1.09
N PHE A 100 0.50 -29.09 2.31
CA PHE A 100 -0.10 -28.35 3.41
C PHE A 100 0.99 -27.71 4.29
N GLY A 101 0.79 -26.48 4.73
CA GLY A 101 1.70 -25.83 5.66
C GLY A 101 1.34 -24.38 5.97
N TRP A 102 2.21 -23.70 6.70
CA TRP A 102 2.06 -22.29 7.01
C TRP A 102 2.79 -21.42 5.98
N PRO A 103 2.13 -20.47 5.30
CA PRO A 103 2.80 -19.57 4.38
C PRO A 103 3.49 -18.43 5.13
N VAL A 104 4.80 -18.57 5.38
CA VAL A 104 5.62 -17.51 6.00
C VAL A 104 5.74 -16.32 5.06
N GLU A 105 5.99 -16.61 3.79
CA GLU A 105 6.02 -15.64 2.71
C GLU A 105 5.29 -16.20 1.49
N TRP A 106 4.69 -15.30 0.73
CA TRP A 106 3.92 -15.61 -0.46
C TRP A 106 4.14 -14.53 -1.53
N PRO A 107 4.01 -14.88 -2.81
CA PRO A 107 4.29 -13.98 -3.91
C PRO A 107 3.19 -12.92 -4.08
N SER A 108 3.56 -11.70 -4.47
CA SER A 108 2.59 -10.64 -4.74
C SER A 108 1.65 -10.95 -5.92
N GLU A 109 2.02 -11.88 -6.79
CA GLU A 109 1.26 -12.32 -7.96
C GLU A 109 1.28 -13.85 -8.07
N SER A 110 0.27 -14.44 -8.70
CA SER A 110 0.18 -15.90 -8.84
C SER A 110 1.20 -16.48 -9.84
N SER A 111 1.69 -15.68 -10.79
CA SER A 111 2.55 -16.12 -11.90
C SER A 111 4.05 -15.89 -11.67
N CYS A 112 4.43 -15.08 -10.66
CA CYS A 112 5.83 -14.78 -10.38
C CYS A 112 6.13 -14.76 -8.89
N GLY A 113 7.28 -15.31 -8.51
CA GLY A 113 7.76 -15.34 -7.12
C GLY A 113 7.74 -16.73 -6.50
N GLN A 114 7.86 -16.79 -5.18
CA GLN A 114 8.01 -18.04 -4.45
C GLN A 114 7.15 -18.04 -3.18
N PHE A 115 6.63 -19.22 -2.85
CA PHE A 115 6.06 -19.51 -1.54
C PHE A 115 7.15 -20.02 -0.61
N VAL A 116 7.19 -19.47 0.61
CA VAL A 116 7.98 -19.99 1.72
C VAL A 116 7.02 -20.66 2.70
N MET A 117 7.02 -21.98 2.69
CA MET A 117 6.13 -22.81 3.49
C MET A 117 6.88 -23.36 4.70
N GLN A 118 6.36 -23.12 5.90
CA GLN A 118 6.88 -23.69 7.15
C GLN A 118 6.09 -24.92 7.57
N ASN A 119 6.82 -25.90 8.11
CA ASN A 119 6.32 -27.22 8.50
C ASN A 119 5.49 -27.89 7.39
N PRO A 120 6.03 -27.97 6.15
CA PRO A 120 5.32 -28.56 5.03
C PRO A 120 5.00 -30.03 5.29
N ARG A 121 3.83 -30.45 4.81
CA ARG A 121 3.35 -31.84 4.84
C ARG A 121 2.73 -32.17 3.50
N TRP A 122 3.01 -33.36 2.97
CA TRP A 122 2.30 -33.87 1.80
C TRP A 122 0.87 -34.23 2.19
N VAL A 123 -0.09 -33.97 1.31
CA VAL A 123 -1.49 -34.37 1.49
C VAL A 123 -1.83 -35.44 0.45
N ASN A 124 -2.03 -36.67 0.93
CA ASN A 124 -2.41 -37.80 0.09
C ASN A 124 -3.88 -37.70 -0.34
N GLU A 125 -4.28 -38.43 -1.38
CA GLU A 125 -5.66 -38.50 -1.89
C GLU A 125 -6.69 -38.75 -0.78
N ASP A 126 -6.36 -39.63 0.18
CA ASP A 126 -7.18 -39.98 1.35
C ASP A 126 -7.34 -38.84 2.39
N GLY A 127 -6.81 -37.64 2.13
CA GLY A 127 -6.82 -36.51 3.06
C GLY A 127 -5.84 -36.62 4.23
N LYS A 128 -5.09 -37.72 4.32
CA LYS A 128 -4.04 -37.89 5.34
C LYS A 128 -2.81 -37.09 4.98
N SER A 129 -2.22 -36.43 5.97
CA SER A 129 -0.96 -35.71 5.82
C SER A 129 0.24 -36.58 6.20
N THR A 130 1.30 -36.53 5.40
CA THR A 130 2.58 -37.20 5.68
C THR A 130 3.71 -36.16 5.79
N PRO A 131 4.76 -36.45 6.58
CA PRO A 131 5.88 -35.52 6.73
C PRO A 131 6.56 -35.23 5.39
N PHE A 132 6.87 -33.97 5.11
CA PHE A 132 7.63 -33.59 3.92
C PHE A 132 9.14 -33.87 4.07
N GLY A 133 9.65 -33.90 5.31
CA GLY A 133 11.07 -34.13 5.62
C GLY A 133 11.93 -32.86 5.65
N ALA A 134 11.33 -31.69 5.47
CA ALA A 134 11.98 -30.38 5.60
C ALA A 134 11.16 -29.47 6.53
N GLU A 135 11.83 -28.56 7.24
CA GLU A 135 11.19 -27.55 8.09
C GLU A 135 10.65 -26.37 7.27
N ILE A 136 11.38 -25.98 6.23
CA ILE A 136 11.02 -24.91 5.29
C ILE A 136 11.07 -25.46 3.88
N LEU A 137 10.04 -25.15 3.08
CA LEU A 137 9.97 -25.45 1.65
C LEU A 137 9.81 -24.15 0.88
N LEU A 138 10.70 -23.92 -0.09
CA LEU A 138 10.53 -22.90 -1.12
C LEU A 138 9.96 -23.54 -2.38
N ILE A 139 8.88 -22.97 -2.92
CA ILE A 139 8.27 -23.45 -4.15
C ILE A 139 7.88 -22.29 -5.06
N ASP A 140 8.20 -22.41 -6.34
CA ASP A 140 7.84 -21.44 -7.38
C ASP A 140 6.32 -21.38 -7.53
N SER A 141 5.76 -20.16 -7.55
CA SER A 141 4.33 -19.95 -7.74
C SER A 141 3.84 -20.46 -9.08
N ALA A 142 4.71 -20.48 -10.10
CA ALA A 142 4.39 -21.05 -11.41
C ALA A 142 4.14 -22.57 -11.38
N GLN A 143 4.54 -23.27 -10.31
CA GLN A 143 4.24 -24.70 -10.11
C GLN A 143 2.91 -24.93 -9.37
N VAL A 144 2.31 -23.86 -8.84
CA VAL A 144 1.08 -23.90 -8.04
C VAL A 144 -0.13 -23.61 -8.94
N LYS A 145 -1.01 -24.61 -9.05
CA LYS A 145 -2.26 -24.56 -9.83
C LYS A 145 -3.33 -23.70 -9.14
N TRP A 146 -3.49 -23.88 -7.82
CA TRP A 146 -4.35 -23.06 -6.96
C TRP A 146 -4.01 -23.28 -5.48
N VAL A 147 -4.59 -22.43 -4.62
CA VAL A 147 -4.35 -22.44 -3.17
C VAL A 147 -5.68 -22.61 -2.45
N GLU A 148 -5.71 -23.48 -1.45
CA GLU A 148 -6.84 -23.64 -0.53
C GLU A 148 -6.48 -23.08 0.84
N PHE A 149 -7.34 -22.22 1.41
CA PHE A 149 -7.20 -21.73 2.77
C PHE A 149 -7.98 -22.65 3.72
N SER A 150 -7.34 -23.04 4.82
CA SER A 150 -8.00 -23.88 5.82
C SER A 150 -9.23 -23.19 6.41
N PRO A 151 -10.27 -23.96 6.79
CA PRO A 151 -11.40 -23.41 7.53
C PRO A 151 -10.91 -22.77 8.83
N ILE A 152 -11.66 -21.79 9.34
CA ILE A 152 -11.41 -21.28 10.71
C ILE A 152 -11.57 -22.48 11.63
N SER A 153 -10.52 -22.83 12.37
CA SER A 153 -10.69 -23.75 13.48
C SER A 153 -11.60 -23.07 14.50
N GLU A 154 -12.87 -23.48 14.58
CA GLU A 154 -13.72 -23.15 15.72
C GLU A 154 -13.13 -23.84 16.96
N GLY A 155 -12.21 -23.17 17.65
CA GLY A 155 -11.54 -23.80 18.79
C GLY A 155 -10.31 -23.10 19.32
N SER A 156 -10.49 -21.90 19.87
CA SER A 156 -9.75 -21.46 21.06
C SER A 156 -10.48 -20.26 21.69
N SER A 157 -11.56 -20.56 22.40
CA SER A 157 -12.05 -19.75 23.53
C SER A 157 -11.61 -20.43 24.82
#